data_AF-A0AAE0CEP2-F1
#
_entry.id   AF-A0AAE0CEP2-F1
#
_cell.length_a   1.000
_cell.length_b   1.000
_cell.length_c   1.000
_cell.angle_alpha   90.00
_cell.angle_beta   90.00
_cell.angle_gamma   90.00
#
_symmetry.space_group_name_H-M   'P 1'
#
loop_
_entity.id
_entity.type
_entity.pdbx_description
1 polymer ?
#
loop_
_entity_poly.entity_id
_entity_poly.type
_entity_poly.pdbx_seq_one_letter_code
_entity_poly.pdbx_strand_id
1 'polypeptide(L)'
;MRAPNVFASKGLPNAVLVLLLLTFLVSSGADTRKQFADDSTHLSNVHSSKPINDVFGIPLSTYPAHADRRGGSLTFLWSSGDAPNPLFNAEMNFALYEGIAGNIRELHWHPDASEWAFVLSGRCFATMLDPSGKVANGVLNFGDVWYFPRNWAHAIQAGKPGCRAVLVFNSPEWVPSNDFGLSQLLTRFPPSQGATSFGFSDAASAAAQQRQLMSVAGDNDPILLSMGPVPDEVWPIESSAQSAHNPIWPFLKMQPKQNYSGNVVQQLFQESFTFAADLSGEWDVMQPGAVRSAHWHANAGEFQYVVTGSLHVTVVSFGGNSQELNLGAGDLGWAPVGFPHSYECASANHCEVLLAWNTGNLETFELFPLLQFSPPTVLASNLNMTLKRFQKLVPAELFSAGRITR
;
A
#
# COMPACT_ATOMS: atom_id res chain seq x y z
N MET A 1 -54.58 -34.49 33.70
CA MET A 1 -53.37 -34.25 32.90
C MET A 1 -52.38 -35.38 33.16
N ARG A 2 -51.78 -35.92 32.10
CA ARG A 2 -50.89 -37.09 32.00
C ARG A 2 -51.54 -38.48 31.85
N ALA A 3 -51.42 -39.00 30.62
CA ALA A 3 -50.94 -40.34 30.24
C ALA A 3 -50.76 -40.34 28.69
N PRO A 4 -50.16 -41.36 28.03
CA PRO A 4 -48.77 -41.79 28.11
C PRO A 4 -48.09 -41.94 26.72
N ASN A 5 -46.79 -42.25 26.73
CA ASN A 5 -46.01 -42.71 25.58
C ASN A 5 -46.60 -43.98 24.93
N VAL A 6 -46.64 -44.01 23.59
CA VAL A 6 -46.59 -45.25 22.79
C VAL A 6 -45.75 -45.01 21.53
N PHE A 7 -44.62 -45.73 21.46
CA PHE A 7 -43.85 -45.97 20.24
C PHE A 7 -44.43 -47.20 19.52
N ALA A 8 -44.71 -47.07 18.22
CA ALA A 8 -44.87 -48.13 17.22
C ALA A 8 -44.99 -47.45 15.84
N SER A 9 -44.46 -47.92 14.70
CA SER A 9 -43.59 -49.04 14.34
C SER A 9 -43.27 -48.97 12.84
N LYS A 10 -42.17 -49.61 12.42
CA LYS A 10 -41.91 -50.30 11.12
C LYS A 10 -41.57 -49.51 9.84
N GLY A 11 -40.44 -49.90 9.21
CA GLY A 11 -40.30 -49.99 7.74
C GLY A 11 -38.95 -49.55 7.13
N LEU A 12 -38.01 -50.48 6.92
CA LEU A 12 -36.74 -50.40 6.13
C LEU A 12 -36.98 -50.34 4.59
N PRO A 13 -35.98 -50.29 3.64
CA PRO A 13 -34.55 -49.85 3.63
C PRO A 13 -34.03 -49.17 2.30
N ASN A 14 -32.71 -48.90 2.25
CA ASN A 14 -31.77 -48.82 1.08
C ASN A 14 -31.96 -47.65 0.07
N ALA A 15 -31.07 -46.65 -0.09
CA ALA A 15 -29.60 -46.60 -0.16
C ALA A 15 -28.97 -47.43 -1.30
N VAL A 16 -29.39 -47.16 -2.53
CA VAL A 16 -28.61 -47.37 -3.76
C VAL A 16 -28.96 -46.22 -4.73
N LEU A 17 -27.96 -45.71 -5.45
CA LEU A 17 -28.05 -44.86 -6.65
C LEU A 17 -27.84 -43.34 -6.50
N VAL A 18 -26.64 -42.90 -6.12
CA VAL A 18 -25.95 -41.77 -6.80
C VAL A 18 -24.43 -42.01 -6.73
N LEU A 19 -23.95 -42.99 -7.50
CA LEU A 19 -22.53 -43.17 -7.80
C LEU A 19 -22.44 -43.47 -9.30
N LEU A 20 -22.55 -42.42 -10.13
CA LEU A 20 -22.26 -42.42 -11.58
C LEU A 20 -22.57 -41.01 -12.13
N LEU A 21 -21.59 -40.09 -12.05
CA LEU A 21 -21.43 -38.93 -12.95
C LEU A 21 -20.16 -38.10 -12.63
N LEU A 22 -19.06 -38.75 -12.22
CA LEU A 22 -17.78 -38.08 -11.92
C LEU A 22 -16.59 -38.57 -12.77
N THR A 23 -16.85 -39.22 -13.88
CA THR A 23 -15.80 -39.64 -14.82
C THR A 23 -16.32 -39.58 -16.25
N PHE A 24 -16.20 -38.41 -16.89
CA PHE A 24 -16.00 -38.27 -18.34
C PHE A 24 -15.55 -36.84 -18.63
N LEU A 25 -14.22 -36.65 -18.69
CA LEU A 25 -13.46 -35.78 -19.61
C LEU A 25 -12.08 -35.45 -19.01
N VAL A 26 -11.26 -36.49 -18.83
CA VAL A 26 -9.80 -36.38 -18.92
C VAL A 26 -9.39 -37.32 -20.05
N SER A 27 -9.37 -36.80 -21.28
CA SER A 27 -8.42 -37.21 -22.33
C SER A 27 -8.63 -36.38 -23.60
N SER A 28 -7.92 -35.27 -23.68
CA SER A 28 -7.20 -34.93 -24.90
C SER A 28 -6.01 -34.10 -24.48
N GLY A 29 -4.85 -34.75 -24.39
CA GLY A 29 -3.58 -34.07 -24.32
C GLY A 29 -3.38 -33.32 -25.62
N ALA A 30 -3.70 -32.04 -25.60
CA ALA A 30 -3.18 -31.05 -26.53
C ALA A 30 -2.61 -29.95 -25.65
N ASP A 31 -1.32 -29.72 -25.84
CA ASP A 31 -0.48 -28.75 -25.14
C ASP A 31 -1.06 -27.34 -25.32
N THR A 32 -1.84 -26.84 -24.35
CA THR A 32 -2.41 -25.47 -24.36
C THR A 32 -1.42 -24.42 -23.87
N ARG A 33 -0.12 -24.74 -23.71
CA ARG A 33 0.94 -23.79 -23.34
C ARG A 33 1.37 -22.82 -24.45
N LYS A 34 0.50 -22.57 -25.43
CA LYS A 34 0.70 -21.57 -26.49
C LYS A 34 -0.64 -20.90 -26.85
N GLN A 35 -1.23 -20.14 -25.92
CA GLN A 35 -2.29 -19.19 -26.28
C GLN A 35 -2.52 -18.06 -25.26
N PHE A 36 -1.49 -17.70 -24.48
CA PHE A 36 -1.48 -16.47 -23.68
C PHE A 36 -0.48 -15.42 -24.20
N ALA A 37 0.01 -15.62 -25.42
CA ALA A 37 0.75 -14.61 -26.14
C ALA A 37 -0.10 -14.23 -27.35
N ASP A 38 -0.56 -12.98 -27.38
CA ASP A 38 -1.02 -12.23 -28.57
C ASP A 38 -2.54 -12.05 -28.84
N ASP A 39 -3.44 -12.28 -27.87
CA ASP A 39 -4.88 -11.91 -28.01
C ASP A 39 -5.33 -10.90 -26.94
N SER A 40 -4.69 -9.73 -26.88
CA SER A 40 -5.20 -8.55 -26.14
C SER A 40 -6.27 -7.80 -26.96
N THR A 41 -7.21 -8.52 -27.58
CA THR A 41 -8.27 -7.87 -28.38
C THR A 41 -9.42 -7.47 -27.47
N HIS A 42 -9.36 -6.26 -26.93
CA HIS A 42 -10.53 -5.60 -26.34
C HIS A 42 -11.70 -5.66 -27.34
N LEU A 43 -12.87 -6.18 -26.94
CA LEU A 43 -14.03 -6.35 -27.83
C LEU A 43 -14.51 -5.04 -28.50
N SER A 44 -14.17 -3.91 -27.90
CA SER A 44 -14.52 -2.59 -28.40
C SER A 44 -13.46 -1.98 -29.33
N ASN A 45 -12.25 -2.58 -29.47
CA ASN A 45 -11.07 -1.96 -30.08
C ASN A 45 -10.82 -0.52 -29.57
N VAL A 46 -11.33 -0.16 -28.38
CA VAL A 46 -11.13 1.15 -27.76
C VAL A 46 -9.75 1.16 -27.10
N HIS A 47 -8.71 0.94 -27.91
CA HIS A 47 -7.50 1.73 -27.76
C HIS A 47 -7.84 3.06 -28.40
N SER A 48 -8.37 3.98 -27.59
CA SER A 48 -8.63 5.34 -28.05
C SER A 48 -7.45 5.85 -28.87
N SER A 49 -7.70 6.32 -30.10
CA SER A 49 -6.71 6.98 -30.94
C SER A 49 -6.22 8.31 -30.36
N LYS A 50 -6.74 8.72 -29.20
CA LYS A 50 -6.15 9.74 -28.33
C LYS A 50 -5.36 9.02 -27.23
N PRO A 51 -4.07 9.36 -27.03
CA PRO A 51 -3.31 8.83 -25.90
C PRO A 51 -4.09 9.07 -24.61
N ILE A 52 -4.18 8.05 -23.77
CA ILE A 52 -4.40 8.31 -22.35
C ILE A 52 -3.16 9.12 -21.95
N ASN A 53 -3.35 10.40 -21.64
CA ASN A 53 -2.24 11.23 -21.15
C ASN A 53 -1.87 10.88 -19.69
N ASP A 54 -2.65 9.98 -19.08
CA ASP A 54 -2.46 9.44 -17.73
C ASP A 54 -1.73 8.08 -17.82
N VAL A 55 -0.63 7.94 -17.12
CA VAL A 55 0.19 6.71 -17.00
C VAL A 55 -0.02 6.09 -15.60
N PHE A 56 -0.89 5.10 -15.46
CA PHE A 56 -1.25 4.54 -14.15
C PHE A 56 -0.16 3.63 -13.51
N GLY A 57 1.01 3.49 -14.14
CA GLY A 57 2.09 2.62 -13.70
C GLY A 57 3.47 3.28 -13.81
N ILE A 58 4.33 3.08 -12.82
CA ILE A 58 5.64 3.72 -12.73
C ILE A 58 6.72 2.64 -12.53
N PRO A 59 7.65 2.47 -13.48
CA PRO A 59 8.79 1.57 -13.29
C PRO A 59 9.82 2.23 -12.38
N LEU A 60 9.76 1.98 -11.08
CA LEU A 60 10.57 2.72 -10.08
C LEU A 60 12.07 2.61 -10.35
N SER A 61 12.52 1.50 -10.93
CA SER A 61 13.92 1.28 -11.32
C SER A 61 14.48 2.30 -12.30
N THR A 62 13.63 3.04 -13.03
CA THR A 62 14.08 4.10 -13.94
C THR A 62 14.27 5.45 -13.26
N TYR A 63 13.92 5.57 -11.98
CA TYR A 63 14.00 6.82 -11.23
C TYR A 63 15.23 6.84 -10.33
N PRO A 64 16.11 7.86 -10.47
CA PRO A 64 17.27 7.98 -9.59
C PRO A 64 16.84 8.33 -8.15
N ALA A 65 17.68 7.97 -7.19
CA ALA A 65 17.53 8.47 -5.83
C ALA A 65 17.69 10.00 -5.80
N HIS A 66 16.82 10.67 -5.06
CA HIS A 66 16.80 12.13 -4.94
C HIS A 66 17.80 12.60 -3.89
N ALA A 67 17.93 11.83 -2.81
CA ALA A 67 19.04 11.90 -1.89
C ALA A 67 19.75 10.55 -1.89
N ASP A 68 21.06 10.55 -2.13
CA ASP A 68 21.93 9.38 -1.95
C ASP A 68 23.21 9.84 -1.26
N ARG A 69 23.33 9.53 0.03
CA ARG A 69 24.41 10.03 0.88
C ARG A 69 24.76 9.03 1.96
N ARG A 70 26.07 8.82 2.13
CA ARG A 70 26.65 8.03 3.24
C ARG A 70 26.05 6.61 3.37
N GLY A 71 25.63 6.01 2.26
CA GLY A 71 25.04 4.67 2.23
C GLY A 71 23.54 4.61 2.55
N GLY A 72 22.85 5.76 2.60
CA GLY A 72 21.41 5.80 2.57
C GLY A 72 20.90 6.51 1.32
N SER A 73 19.74 6.08 0.84
CA SER A 73 19.04 6.68 -0.28
C SER A 73 17.56 6.93 0.04
N LEU A 74 17.03 7.99 -0.57
CA LEU A 74 15.61 8.31 -0.65
C LEU A 74 15.26 8.56 -2.11
N THR A 75 14.36 7.73 -2.64
CA THR A 75 13.77 7.94 -3.97
C THR A 75 12.34 8.42 -3.79
N PHE A 76 12.07 9.68 -4.09
CA PHE A 76 10.72 10.25 -4.03
C PHE A 76 10.03 10.17 -5.39
N LEU A 77 8.70 10.06 -5.35
CA LEU A 77 7.85 10.31 -6.51
C LEU A 77 6.69 11.21 -6.08
N TRP A 78 6.53 12.33 -6.80
CA TRP A 78 5.54 13.37 -6.49
C TRP A 78 5.07 14.10 -7.75
N SER A 79 4.20 15.10 -7.57
CA SER A 79 3.49 15.81 -8.64
C SER A 79 4.28 16.85 -9.46
N SER A 80 5.55 17.18 -9.19
CA SER A 80 6.26 18.28 -9.90
C SER A 80 7.80 18.22 -9.91
N GLY A 81 8.41 17.57 -10.91
CA GLY A 81 9.86 17.76 -11.14
C GLY A 81 10.46 16.86 -12.20
N ASP A 82 10.27 15.55 -12.11
CA ASP A 82 11.14 14.60 -12.82
C ASP A 82 10.42 13.57 -13.71
N ALA A 83 9.09 13.66 -13.85
CA ALA A 83 8.34 12.88 -14.84
C ALA A 83 7.06 13.60 -15.29
N PRO A 84 6.54 13.33 -16.50
CA PRO A 84 5.11 13.50 -16.79
C PRO A 84 4.35 12.52 -15.89
N ASN A 85 4.18 12.89 -14.61
CA ASN A 85 3.81 11.98 -13.53
C ASN A 85 2.29 11.96 -13.29
N PRO A 86 1.56 10.89 -13.62
CA PRO A 86 0.09 10.77 -13.51
C PRO A 86 -0.41 10.65 -12.08
N LEU A 87 0.52 10.67 -11.12
CA LEU A 87 0.24 11.12 -9.78
C LEU A 87 -0.21 12.60 -9.72
N PHE A 88 -0.35 13.30 -10.87
CA PHE A 88 -0.94 14.63 -11.04
C PHE A 88 -2.25 14.85 -10.26
N ASN A 89 -3.00 13.77 -9.98
CA ASN A 89 -4.22 13.77 -9.16
C ASN A 89 -4.14 12.80 -7.96
N ALA A 90 -2.97 12.32 -7.56
CA ALA A 90 -2.90 11.14 -6.70
C ALA A 90 -3.36 11.35 -5.25
N GLU A 91 -3.61 12.59 -4.80
CA GLU A 91 -3.93 12.85 -3.39
C GLU A 91 -2.86 12.29 -2.41
N MET A 92 -1.75 11.75 -2.93
CA MET A 92 -0.70 10.98 -2.25
C MET A 92 0.65 11.10 -2.95
N ASN A 93 1.73 10.94 -2.18
CA ASN A 93 3.11 10.83 -2.68
C ASN A 93 3.80 9.59 -2.13
N PHE A 94 4.94 9.25 -2.72
CA PHE A 94 5.72 8.07 -2.41
C PHE A 94 7.17 8.41 -2.07
N ALA A 95 7.76 7.62 -1.17
CA ALA A 95 9.21 7.51 -1.05
C ALA A 95 9.66 6.06 -0.84
N LEU A 96 10.77 5.67 -1.45
CA LEU A 96 11.53 4.48 -1.08
C LEU A 96 12.71 4.92 -0.22
N TYR A 97 12.77 4.43 1.02
CA TYR A 97 13.92 4.59 1.91
C TYR A 97 14.76 3.32 1.92
N GLU A 98 16.07 3.49 1.71
CA GLU A 98 17.05 2.42 1.86
C GLU A 98 18.23 2.93 2.69
N GLY A 99 18.52 2.31 3.82
CA GLY A 99 19.62 2.70 4.69
C GLY A 99 20.46 1.50 5.09
N ILE A 100 21.79 1.60 4.94
CA ILE A 100 22.72 0.67 5.60
C ILE A 100 22.67 0.83 7.13
N ALA A 101 23.20 -0.14 7.86
CA ALA A 101 23.26 -0.06 9.32
C ALA A 101 23.90 1.25 9.83
N GLY A 102 23.19 1.96 10.72
CA GLY A 102 23.60 3.23 11.32
C GLY A 102 23.15 4.46 10.54
N ASN A 103 22.59 4.30 9.34
CA ASN A 103 22.06 5.41 8.57
C ASN A 103 20.83 6.02 9.26
N ILE A 104 20.70 7.34 9.25
CA ILE A 104 19.62 8.08 9.92
C ILE A 104 18.97 9.02 8.92
N ARG A 105 17.66 8.85 8.69
CA ARG A 105 16.78 9.94 8.26
C ARG A 105 16.54 10.80 9.48
N GLU A 106 17.12 12.02 9.48
CA GLU A 106 17.22 12.88 10.66
C GLU A 106 15.87 13.16 11.34
N LEU A 107 15.90 13.82 12.50
CA LEU A 107 14.65 14.32 13.08
C LEU A 107 14.05 15.38 12.17
N HIS A 108 12.85 15.14 11.67
CA HIS A 108 12.15 16.02 10.74
C HIS A 108 10.63 15.94 10.95
N TRP A 109 9.90 16.80 10.27
CA TRP A 109 8.44 16.74 10.16
C TRP A 109 8.00 17.29 8.81
N HIS A 110 6.75 17.05 8.45
CA HIS A 110 6.12 17.57 7.24
C HIS A 110 4.76 18.21 7.59
N PRO A 111 4.50 19.47 7.18
CA PRO A 111 3.32 20.21 7.59
C PRO A 111 2.04 19.78 6.87
N ASP A 112 2.14 19.15 5.70
CA ASP A 112 1.00 18.93 4.80
C ASP A 112 0.62 17.47 4.56
N ALA A 113 1.34 16.51 5.16
CA ALA A 113 1.09 15.09 4.99
C ALA A 113 1.21 14.33 6.31
N SER A 114 0.40 13.31 6.53
CA SER A 114 0.73 12.20 7.41
C SER A 114 1.61 11.20 6.64
N GLU A 115 2.48 10.47 7.33
CA GLU A 115 3.36 9.46 6.75
C GLU A 115 2.95 8.07 7.22
N TRP A 116 2.76 7.15 6.28
CA TRP A 116 2.57 5.72 6.52
C TRP A 116 3.69 4.96 5.83
N ALA A 117 4.20 3.88 6.44
CA ALA A 117 5.18 3.05 5.75
C ALA A 117 5.08 1.57 6.07
N PHE A 118 5.60 0.78 5.13
CA PHE A 118 5.79 -0.67 5.26
C PHE A 118 7.28 -1.00 5.21
N VAL A 119 7.76 -1.78 6.19
CA VAL A 119 9.14 -2.26 6.18
C VAL A 119 9.26 -3.47 5.24
N LEU A 120 10.07 -3.31 4.19
CA LEU A 120 10.31 -4.32 3.16
C LEU A 120 11.48 -5.25 3.47
N SER A 121 12.45 -4.79 4.26
CA SER A 121 13.52 -5.66 4.77
C SER A 121 14.31 -4.98 5.89
N GLY A 122 15.07 -5.79 6.62
CA GLY A 122 15.96 -5.32 7.67
C GLY A 122 15.22 -4.93 8.95
N ARG A 123 15.78 -3.95 9.66
CA ARG A 123 15.38 -3.51 10.99
C ARG A 123 15.44 -1.98 11.05
N CYS A 124 14.32 -1.34 11.30
CA CYS A 124 14.18 0.11 11.37
C CYS A 124 13.86 0.53 12.81
N PHE A 125 14.50 1.59 13.29
CA PHE A 125 14.22 2.19 14.59
C PHE A 125 13.51 3.52 14.34
N ALA A 126 12.26 3.60 14.77
CA ALA A 126 11.48 4.81 14.66
C ALA A 126 11.46 5.55 15.99
N THR A 127 11.53 6.87 15.92
CA THR A 127 11.26 7.78 17.04
C THR A 127 10.22 8.81 16.58
N MET A 128 9.23 9.10 17.41
CA MET A 128 8.20 10.10 17.19
C MET A 128 8.05 10.96 18.45
N LEU A 129 7.88 12.26 18.28
CA LEU A 129 7.52 13.19 19.34
C LEU A 129 6.10 13.69 19.10
N ASP A 130 5.26 13.59 20.13
CA ASP A 130 3.93 14.17 20.10
C ASP A 130 3.94 15.66 20.52
N PRO A 131 2.88 16.42 20.19
CA PRO A 131 2.79 17.84 20.55
C PRO A 131 2.77 18.14 22.05
N SER A 132 2.58 17.12 22.90
CA SER A 132 2.70 17.27 24.36
C SER A 132 4.15 17.17 24.85
N GLY A 133 5.10 16.94 23.94
CA GLY A 133 6.52 16.81 24.24
C GLY A 133 6.92 15.40 24.68
N LYS A 134 6.03 14.41 24.52
CA LYS A 134 6.31 13.01 24.87
C LYS A 134 6.80 12.25 23.65
N VAL A 135 7.54 11.17 23.91
CA VAL A 135 8.24 10.39 22.89
C VAL A 135 7.65 9.00 22.80
N ALA A 136 7.48 8.50 21.58
CA ALA A 136 7.31 7.09 21.30
C ALA A 136 8.47 6.61 20.44
N ASN A 137 9.02 5.44 20.75
CA ASN A 137 9.99 4.80 19.87
C ASN A 137 9.74 3.31 19.80
N GLY A 138 10.34 2.67 18.82
CA GLY A 138 10.22 1.23 18.66
C GLY A 138 11.05 0.68 17.51
N VAL A 139 11.04 -0.64 17.44
CA VAL A 139 11.71 -1.40 16.39
C VAL A 139 10.66 -1.95 15.44
N LEU A 140 10.87 -1.73 14.14
CA LEU A 140 10.11 -2.33 13.07
C LEU A 140 10.98 -3.31 12.29
N ASN A 141 10.39 -4.43 11.92
CA ASN A 141 10.99 -5.46 11.08
C ASN A 141 10.12 -5.66 9.84
N PHE A 142 10.54 -6.55 8.94
CA PHE A 142 9.77 -6.93 7.76
C PHE A 142 8.26 -7.09 8.06
N GLY A 143 7.44 -6.37 7.30
CA GLY A 143 5.99 -6.43 7.41
C GLY A 143 5.38 -5.66 8.58
N ASP A 144 6.16 -4.98 9.41
CA ASP A 144 5.65 -4.02 10.38
C ASP A 144 5.38 -2.66 9.68
N VAL A 145 4.45 -1.88 10.24
CA VAL A 145 4.01 -0.58 9.74
C VAL A 145 4.35 0.52 10.73
N TRP A 146 4.71 1.71 10.24
CA TRP A 146 4.62 2.93 11.04
C TRP A 146 3.61 3.92 10.48
N TYR A 147 3.11 4.77 11.37
CA TYR A 147 2.29 5.94 11.06
C TYR A 147 2.76 7.13 11.88
N PHE A 148 3.05 8.24 11.21
CA PHE A 148 3.34 9.53 11.82
C PHE A 148 2.29 10.55 11.37
N PRO A 149 1.54 11.15 12.31
CA PRO A 149 0.59 12.19 11.95
C PRO A 149 1.30 13.39 11.33
N ARG A 150 0.56 14.09 10.47
CA ARG A 150 0.95 15.40 9.95
C ARG A 150 1.51 16.31 11.03
N ASN A 151 2.65 16.92 10.73
CA ASN A 151 3.34 17.92 11.55
C ASN A 151 3.87 17.39 12.91
N TRP A 152 4.00 16.08 13.06
CA TRP A 152 4.63 15.48 14.26
C TRP A 152 6.07 15.12 13.94
N ALA A 153 7.01 15.48 14.82
CA ALA A 153 8.42 15.25 14.57
C ALA A 153 8.79 13.77 14.71
N HIS A 154 9.57 13.24 13.77
CA HIS A 154 9.99 11.85 13.76
C HIS A 154 11.36 11.65 13.10
N ALA A 155 11.97 10.50 13.39
CA ALA A 155 13.26 10.10 12.83
C ALA A 155 13.28 8.59 12.59
N ILE A 156 14.01 8.16 11.56
CA ILE A 156 14.21 6.74 11.24
C ILE A 156 15.70 6.43 11.24
N GLN A 157 16.10 5.43 12.00
CA GLN A 157 17.47 4.92 12.03
C GLN A 157 17.52 3.46 11.59
N ALA A 158 18.42 3.15 10.66
CA ALA A 158 18.66 1.81 10.17
C ALA A 158 19.49 0.98 11.16
N GLY A 159 18.97 -0.19 11.54
CA GLY A 159 19.67 -1.18 12.36
C GLY A 159 20.52 -2.14 11.52
N LYS A 160 20.96 -3.26 12.12
CA LYS A 160 21.58 -4.37 11.38
C LYS A 160 20.50 -5.27 10.77
N PRO A 161 20.61 -5.72 9.51
CA PRO A 161 21.67 -5.41 8.53
C PRO A 161 21.51 -4.08 7.79
N GLY A 162 20.35 -3.45 7.89
CA GLY A 162 19.96 -2.18 7.28
C GLY A 162 18.47 -1.97 7.50
N CYS A 163 17.87 -1.01 6.81
CA CYS A 163 16.43 -0.79 6.80
C CYS A 163 16.00 -0.42 5.38
N ARG A 164 14.97 -1.10 4.86
CA ARG A 164 14.33 -0.75 3.60
C ARG A 164 12.82 -0.63 3.81
N ALA A 165 12.22 0.47 3.39
CA ALA A 165 10.81 0.72 3.59
C ALA A 165 10.20 1.52 2.44
N VAL A 166 8.92 1.26 2.16
CA VAL A 166 8.09 2.04 1.26
C VAL A 166 7.22 2.96 2.10
N LEU A 167 7.29 4.25 1.82
CA LEU A 167 6.60 5.32 2.51
C LEU A 167 5.54 5.91 1.57
N VAL A 168 4.37 6.19 2.13
CA VAL A 168 3.23 6.82 1.45
C VAL A 168 2.79 8.01 2.30
N PHE A 169 2.53 9.12 1.63
CA PHE A 169 2.13 10.38 2.23
C PHE A 169 0.76 10.77 1.70
N ASN A 170 -0.18 11.19 2.55
CA ASN A 170 -1.54 11.58 2.12
C ASN A 170 -1.66 13.05 1.66
N SER A 171 -0.69 13.49 0.87
CA SER A 171 -0.70 14.80 0.22
C SER A 171 -0.35 14.64 -1.25
N PRO A 172 -0.88 15.47 -2.15
CA PRO A 172 -0.41 15.55 -3.54
C PRO A 172 0.79 16.50 -3.74
N GLU A 173 1.18 17.26 -2.71
CA GLU A 173 2.22 18.29 -2.81
C GLU A 173 3.64 17.72 -2.66
N TRP A 174 4.64 18.35 -3.27
CA TRP A 174 6.05 17.91 -3.20
C TRP A 174 6.52 17.72 -1.75
N VAL A 175 6.69 16.46 -1.31
CA VAL A 175 7.09 16.15 0.07
C VAL A 175 8.50 16.68 0.40
N PRO A 176 9.51 16.61 -0.49
CA PRO A 176 10.80 17.23 -0.20
C PRO A 176 10.82 18.77 -0.07
N SER A 177 9.85 19.58 -0.58
CA SER A 177 9.74 21.00 -0.11
C SER A 177 9.15 21.11 1.27
N ASN A 178 8.37 20.11 1.66
CA ASN A 178 7.54 20.12 2.85
C ASN A 178 8.24 19.41 4.01
N ASP A 179 9.29 18.64 3.76
CA ASP A 179 10.15 18.09 4.79
C ASP A 179 11.00 19.19 5.44
N PHE A 180 10.93 19.30 6.76
CA PHE A 180 11.72 20.25 7.53
C PHE A 180 12.57 19.53 8.57
N GLY A 181 13.88 19.45 8.31
CA GLY A 181 14.85 18.78 9.19
C GLY A 181 15.31 19.65 10.37
N LEU A 182 15.71 18.99 11.45
CA LEU A 182 16.33 19.64 12.62
C LEU A 182 17.64 20.36 12.22
N SER A 183 18.43 19.75 11.34
CA SER A 183 19.66 20.35 10.83
C SER A 183 19.36 21.63 10.04
N GLN A 184 18.33 21.61 9.20
CA GLN A 184 17.85 22.76 8.44
C GLN A 184 17.34 23.85 9.37
N LEU A 185 16.58 23.50 10.42
CA LEU A 185 16.13 24.48 11.42
C LEU A 185 17.30 25.28 12.01
N LEU A 186 18.38 24.58 12.40
CA LEU A 186 19.56 25.23 12.95
C LEU A 186 20.23 26.13 11.91
N THR A 187 20.39 25.69 10.66
CA THR A 187 21.08 26.48 9.61
C THR A 187 20.29 27.71 9.16
N ARG A 188 18.96 27.74 9.37
CA ARG A 188 18.11 28.88 9.01
C ARG A 188 17.95 29.93 10.11
N PHE A 189 18.29 29.63 11.37
CA PHE A 189 18.25 30.65 12.42
C PHE A 189 19.45 31.59 12.41
N PRO A 190 19.27 32.88 12.77
CA PRO A 190 20.38 33.74 13.14
C PRO A 190 21.23 33.07 14.24
N PRO A 191 22.57 33.11 14.19
CA PRO A 191 23.40 32.32 15.12
C PRO A 191 23.12 32.54 16.60
N SER A 192 22.75 33.76 17.02
CA SER A 192 22.38 34.06 18.40
C SER A 192 21.06 33.40 18.83
N GLN A 193 20.08 33.32 17.92
CA GLN A 193 18.83 32.62 18.16
C GLN A 193 19.07 31.11 18.15
N GLY A 194 19.81 30.59 17.17
CA GLY A 194 20.22 29.19 17.13
C GLY A 194 20.96 28.75 18.39
N ALA A 195 21.85 29.59 18.92
CA ALA A 195 22.54 29.33 20.18
C ALA A 195 21.56 29.17 21.34
N THR A 196 20.63 30.10 21.49
CA THR A 196 19.60 30.06 22.54
C THR A 196 18.68 28.85 22.39
N SER A 197 18.17 28.61 21.18
CA SER A 197 17.17 27.57 20.90
C SER A 197 17.72 26.15 20.99
N PHE A 198 18.98 25.93 20.63
CA PHE A 198 19.63 24.61 20.64
C PHE A 198 20.57 24.40 21.82
N GLY A 199 20.71 25.40 22.71
CA GLY A 199 21.53 25.31 23.91
C GLY A 199 23.04 25.37 23.66
N PHE A 200 23.50 26.01 22.59
CA PHE A 200 24.94 26.27 22.41
C PHE A 200 25.42 27.36 23.39
N SER A 201 26.70 27.31 23.77
CA SER A 201 27.29 28.26 24.73
C SER A 201 27.24 29.71 24.24
N ASP A 202 27.37 29.93 22.93
CA ASP A 202 27.40 31.24 22.31
C ASP A 202 27.06 31.17 20.80
N ALA A 203 26.86 32.34 20.21
CA ALA A 203 26.55 32.50 18.79
C ALA A 203 27.69 32.02 17.86
N ALA A 204 28.95 32.06 18.31
CA ALA A 204 30.09 31.64 17.49
C ALA A 204 30.10 30.11 17.32
N SER A 205 29.79 29.38 18.38
CA SER A 205 29.64 27.93 18.41
C SER A 205 28.48 27.47 17.54
N ALA A 206 27.32 28.13 17.65
CA ALA A 206 26.19 27.88 16.75
C ALA A 206 26.56 28.15 15.29
N ALA A 207 27.20 29.29 14.98
CA ALA A 207 27.63 29.61 13.61
C ALA A 207 28.64 28.60 13.05
N ALA A 208 29.53 28.06 13.89
CA ALA A 208 30.47 27.01 13.49
C ALA A 208 29.72 25.71 13.12
N GLN A 209 28.75 25.31 13.94
CA GLN A 209 27.92 24.14 13.66
C GLN A 209 27.07 24.33 12.39
N GLN A 210 26.48 25.51 12.19
CA GLN A 210 25.72 25.84 10.98
C GLN A 210 26.60 25.70 9.73
N ARG A 211 27.83 26.23 9.74
CA ARG A 211 28.78 26.07 8.62
C ARG A 211 29.12 24.61 8.36
N GLN A 212 29.33 23.83 9.42
CA GLN A 212 29.58 22.39 9.29
C GLN A 212 28.38 21.66 8.66
N LEU A 213 27.17 21.92 9.14
CA LEU A 213 25.95 21.30 8.61
C LEU A 213 25.74 21.65 7.14
N MET A 214 25.88 22.93 6.76
CA MET A 214 25.77 23.36 5.36
C MET A 214 26.81 22.70 4.46
N SER A 215 28.03 22.44 4.97
CA SER A 215 29.06 21.72 4.20
C SER A 215 28.75 20.23 3.96
N VAL A 216 27.88 19.63 4.78
CA VAL A 216 27.50 18.21 4.69
C VAL A 216 26.17 18.04 3.96
N ALA A 217 25.16 18.84 4.32
CA ALA A 217 23.83 18.82 3.74
C ALA A 217 23.80 19.52 2.36
N GLY A 218 24.71 20.45 2.09
CA GLY A 218 24.52 21.38 0.97
C GLY A 218 23.37 22.35 1.24
N ASP A 219 23.27 23.39 0.42
CA ASP A 219 22.45 24.56 0.75
C ASP A 219 20.93 24.30 0.80
N ASN A 220 20.46 23.18 0.23
CA ASN A 220 19.04 22.90 -0.02
C ASN A 220 18.61 21.44 0.25
N ASP A 221 19.38 20.62 0.99
CA ASP A 221 18.90 19.29 1.36
C ASP A 221 17.95 19.39 2.57
N PRO A 222 16.63 19.19 2.39
CA PRO A 222 15.63 19.36 3.45
C PRO A 222 15.75 18.28 4.54
N ILE A 223 16.30 17.10 4.22
CA ILE A 223 16.51 16.00 5.15
C ILE A 223 17.91 15.45 4.99
N LEU A 224 18.75 15.72 5.98
CA LEU A 224 20.06 15.14 6.05
C LEU A 224 19.99 13.63 6.32
N LEU A 225 20.51 12.85 5.37
CA LEU A 225 20.87 11.44 5.57
C LEU A 225 22.25 11.37 6.24
N SER A 226 22.25 11.07 7.54
CA SER A 226 23.45 11.05 8.36
C SER A 226 23.82 9.63 8.83
N MET A 227 24.97 9.53 9.49
CA MET A 227 25.45 8.28 10.08
C MET A 227 25.55 8.46 11.59
N GLY A 228 24.89 7.58 12.33
CA GLY A 228 24.99 7.47 13.78
C GLY A 228 25.46 6.09 14.25
N PRO A 229 25.55 5.89 15.57
CA PRO A 229 25.84 4.57 16.13
C PRO A 229 24.73 3.59 15.74
N VAL A 230 25.09 2.35 15.40
CA VAL A 230 24.10 1.33 15.04
C VAL A 230 23.38 0.86 16.30
N PRO A 231 22.06 1.09 16.45
CA PRO A 231 21.34 0.66 17.65
C PRO A 231 21.12 -0.86 17.63
N ASP A 232 21.37 -1.49 18.79
CA ASP A 232 20.99 -2.89 19.02
C ASP A 232 19.59 -2.98 19.69
N GLU A 233 19.21 -1.94 20.44
CA GLU A 233 17.93 -1.79 21.17
C GLU A 233 17.40 -0.36 21.05
N VAL A 234 16.13 -0.15 21.40
CA VAL A 234 15.52 1.19 21.42
C VAL A 234 16.15 2.05 22.51
N TRP A 235 16.23 3.35 22.27
CA TRP A 235 16.69 4.28 23.28
C TRP A 235 15.75 4.26 24.50
N PRO A 236 16.26 4.16 25.74
CA PRO A 236 15.39 4.15 26.91
C PRO A 236 14.67 5.50 27.08
N ILE A 237 13.35 5.44 27.26
CA ILE A 237 12.50 6.61 27.55
C ILE A 237 12.02 6.49 29.00
N GLU A 238 12.14 7.58 29.78
CA GLU A 238 11.55 7.63 31.11
C GLU A 238 10.02 7.52 31.02
N SER A 239 9.38 6.80 31.96
CA SER A 239 7.93 6.57 31.91
C SER A 239 7.10 7.86 31.88
N SER A 240 7.60 8.95 32.48
CA SER A 240 6.99 10.28 32.46
C SER A 240 7.01 10.94 31.08
N ALA A 241 8.00 10.61 30.26
CA ALA A 241 8.21 11.13 28.90
C ALA A 241 7.61 10.22 27.82
N GLN A 242 7.08 9.06 28.16
CA GLN A 242 6.48 8.12 27.21
C GLN A 242 5.15 8.64 26.67
N SER A 243 5.01 8.71 25.34
CA SER A 243 3.75 9.06 24.69
C SER A 243 2.71 7.97 24.91
N ALA A 244 1.43 8.38 24.99
CA ALA A 244 0.30 7.45 24.98
C ALA A 244 0.00 6.91 23.57
N HIS A 245 0.55 7.54 22.53
CA HIS A 245 0.40 7.11 21.14
C HIS A 245 1.53 6.14 20.78
N ASN A 246 1.16 5.04 20.12
CA ASN A 246 2.12 4.12 19.53
C ASN A 246 2.10 4.28 18.01
N PRO A 247 3.18 4.75 17.37
CA PRO A 247 3.23 4.93 15.92
C PRO A 247 3.48 3.62 15.17
N ILE A 248 3.70 2.49 15.86
CA ILE A 248 4.13 1.23 15.24
C ILE A 248 3.04 0.17 15.37
N TRP A 249 2.81 -0.55 14.27
CA TRP A 249 1.89 -1.67 14.22
C TRP A 249 2.57 -2.94 13.66
N PRO A 250 2.49 -4.10 14.35
CA PRO A 250 3.11 -5.35 13.90
C PRO A 250 2.28 -6.04 12.80
N PHE A 251 2.07 -5.35 11.69
CA PHE A 251 1.02 -5.59 10.69
C PHE A 251 0.93 -7.02 10.17
N LEU A 252 2.00 -7.61 9.62
CA LEU A 252 1.96 -8.98 9.11
C LEU A 252 1.89 -10.08 10.19
N LYS A 253 2.06 -9.73 11.47
CA LYS A 253 1.99 -10.67 12.60
C LYS A 253 0.59 -10.77 13.20
N MET A 254 -0.26 -9.78 12.93
CA MET A 254 -1.61 -9.71 13.50
C MET A 254 -2.62 -10.58 12.75
N GLN A 255 -3.74 -10.85 13.41
CA GLN A 255 -4.93 -11.50 12.88
C GLN A 255 -6.11 -10.50 12.94
N PRO A 256 -7.15 -10.64 12.09
CA PRO A 256 -7.37 -11.73 11.14
C PRO A 256 -6.73 -11.48 9.76
N LYS A 257 -6.06 -12.52 9.23
CA LYS A 257 -5.78 -12.63 7.79
C LYS A 257 -6.96 -13.29 7.09
N GLN A 258 -7.40 -12.71 5.98
CA GLN A 258 -8.47 -13.28 5.17
C GLN A 258 -7.85 -14.25 4.14
N ASN A 259 -8.49 -15.40 3.93
CA ASN A 259 -8.03 -16.38 2.95
C ASN A 259 -9.11 -16.62 1.89
N TYR A 260 -8.74 -16.39 0.64
CA TYR A 260 -9.58 -16.59 -0.54
C TYR A 260 -8.95 -17.66 -1.43
N SER A 261 -9.24 -18.93 -1.17
CA SER A 261 -8.75 -20.07 -1.97
C SER A 261 -7.21 -20.12 -2.12
N GLY A 262 -6.48 -19.81 -1.05
CA GLY A 262 -5.01 -19.78 -1.03
C GLY A 262 -4.39 -18.41 -1.30
N ASN A 263 -5.21 -17.40 -1.64
CA ASN A 263 -4.80 -16.00 -1.64
C ASN A 263 -4.98 -15.42 -0.23
N VAL A 264 -4.02 -14.66 0.26
CA VAL A 264 -4.05 -14.10 1.62
C VAL A 264 -4.12 -12.58 1.54
N VAL A 265 -5.08 -11.99 2.24
CA VAL A 265 -5.27 -10.55 2.34
C VAL A 265 -5.12 -10.15 3.80
N GLN A 266 -4.25 -9.19 4.10
CA GLN A 266 -4.09 -8.60 5.41
C GLN A 266 -4.37 -7.10 5.32
N GLN A 267 -5.35 -6.60 6.07
CA GLN A 267 -5.76 -5.20 6.02
C GLN A 267 -5.49 -4.49 7.35
N LEU A 268 -5.21 -3.19 7.29
CA LEU A 268 -5.05 -2.34 8.46
C LEU A 268 -5.74 -1.00 8.24
N PHE A 269 -6.92 -0.88 8.84
CA PHE A 269 -7.72 0.33 8.87
C PHE A 269 -7.70 0.98 10.26
N GLN A 270 -8.23 2.20 10.35
CA GLN A 270 -8.33 2.97 11.59
C GLN A 270 -9.05 2.20 12.70
N GLU A 271 -10.03 1.33 12.39
CA GLU A 271 -10.71 0.51 13.40
C GLU A 271 -9.73 -0.35 14.22
N SER A 272 -8.69 -0.88 13.57
CA SER A 272 -7.65 -1.67 14.24
C SER A 272 -6.52 -0.80 14.76
N PHE A 273 -6.02 0.12 13.92
CA PHE A 273 -4.95 1.04 14.29
C PHE A 273 -5.50 2.45 14.50
N THR A 274 -6.17 2.65 15.64
CA THR A 274 -6.93 3.88 15.94
C THR A 274 -6.14 5.18 15.92
N PHE A 275 -4.82 5.10 16.05
CA PHE A 275 -3.92 6.25 15.94
C PHE A 275 -3.73 6.70 14.48
N ALA A 276 -3.77 5.76 13.51
CA ALA A 276 -3.72 6.05 12.09
C ALA A 276 -5.10 6.49 11.58
N ALA A 277 -5.32 7.80 11.50
CA ALA A 277 -6.64 8.37 11.27
C ALA A 277 -6.98 8.55 9.78
N ASP A 278 -5.98 8.81 8.95
CA ASP A 278 -6.13 9.34 7.59
C ASP A 278 -5.28 8.59 6.54
N LEU A 279 -4.72 7.44 6.94
CA LEU A 279 -3.99 6.50 6.09
C LEU A 279 -4.33 5.08 6.52
N SER A 280 -4.42 4.18 5.54
CA SER A 280 -4.60 2.75 5.75
C SER A 280 -3.87 1.96 4.69
N GLY A 281 -3.80 0.64 4.85
CA GLY A 281 -3.18 -0.19 3.85
C GLY A 281 -3.45 -1.68 3.97
N GLU A 282 -2.97 -2.41 2.97
CA GLU A 282 -3.24 -3.82 2.78
C GLU A 282 -2.03 -4.53 2.16
N TRP A 283 -1.91 -5.83 2.44
CA TRP A 283 -0.93 -6.71 1.83
C TRP A 283 -1.62 -7.93 1.27
N ASP A 284 -1.48 -8.08 -0.04
CA ASP A 284 -2.03 -9.19 -0.80
C ASP A 284 -0.94 -10.17 -1.18
N VAL A 285 -1.19 -11.45 -0.90
CA VAL A 285 -0.39 -12.58 -1.39
C VAL A 285 -1.27 -13.38 -2.34
N MET A 286 -0.97 -13.27 -3.64
CA MET A 286 -1.79 -13.81 -4.72
C MET A 286 -1.13 -15.01 -5.36
N GLN A 287 -1.86 -16.11 -5.50
CA GLN A 287 -1.42 -17.29 -6.24
C GLN A 287 -1.31 -17.00 -7.75
N PRO A 288 -0.52 -17.78 -8.51
CA PRO A 288 -0.43 -17.64 -9.97
C PRO A 288 -1.81 -17.65 -10.66
N GLY A 289 -2.08 -16.60 -11.44
CA GLY A 289 -3.35 -16.38 -12.16
C GLY A 289 -4.52 -15.96 -11.28
N ALA A 290 -4.29 -15.66 -9.99
CA ALA A 290 -5.35 -15.11 -9.15
C ALA A 290 -5.62 -13.65 -9.53
N VAL A 291 -6.89 -13.26 -9.48
CA VAL A 291 -7.39 -11.94 -9.88
C VAL A 291 -8.05 -11.27 -8.69
N ARG A 292 -7.59 -10.06 -8.34
CA ARG A 292 -8.36 -9.09 -7.58
C ARG A 292 -9.42 -8.53 -8.51
N SER A 293 -10.67 -8.91 -8.25
CA SER A 293 -11.79 -8.55 -9.12
C SER A 293 -11.95 -7.05 -9.27
N ALA A 294 -12.56 -6.64 -10.39
CA ALA A 294 -12.83 -5.24 -10.65
C ALA A 294 -13.60 -4.58 -9.50
N HIS A 295 -13.13 -3.43 -9.07
CA HIS A 295 -13.72 -2.64 -7.99
C HIS A 295 -13.30 -1.18 -8.15
N TRP A 296 -13.89 -0.31 -7.33
CA TRP A 296 -13.42 1.07 -7.18
C TRP A 296 -13.67 1.52 -5.74
N HIS A 297 -12.92 2.54 -5.33
CA HIS A 297 -13.11 3.15 -4.02
C HIS A 297 -13.89 4.46 -4.16
N ALA A 298 -14.83 4.67 -3.26
CA ALA A 298 -15.70 5.84 -3.27
C ALA A 298 -15.03 7.09 -2.70
N ASN A 299 -14.02 6.92 -1.83
CA ASN A 299 -13.49 7.98 -0.98
C ASN A 299 -11.95 8.07 -0.94
N ALA A 300 -11.24 7.30 -1.75
CA ALA A 300 -9.77 7.30 -1.79
C ALA A 300 -9.24 6.84 -3.15
N GLY A 301 -8.06 7.32 -3.53
CA GLY A 301 -7.26 6.65 -4.56
C GLY A 301 -6.44 5.51 -3.96
N GLU A 302 -6.07 4.54 -4.79
CA GLU A 302 -5.29 3.36 -4.39
C GLU A 302 -3.86 3.44 -4.93
N PHE A 303 -2.90 3.41 -4.02
CA PHE A 303 -1.49 3.22 -4.34
C PHE A 303 -1.12 1.74 -4.28
N GLN A 304 -0.28 1.29 -5.21
CA GLN A 304 0.21 -0.09 -5.29
C GLN A 304 1.75 -0.11 -5.36
N TYR A 305 2.38 -1.02 -4.62
CA TYR A 305 3.80 -1.36 -4.75
C TYR A 305 3.94 -2.88 -4.91
N VAL A 306 4.55 -3.33 -6.00
CA VAL A 306 4.78 -4.77 -6.22
C VAL A 306 6.01 -5.22 -5.43
N VAL A 307 5.81 -6.03 -4.40
CA VAL A 307 6.90 -6.55 -3.56
C VAL A 307 7.61 -7.71 -4.25
N THR A 308 6.85 -8.66 -4.79
CA THR A 308 7.38 -9.80 -5.54
C THR A 308 6.45 -10.19 -6.69
N GLY A 309 7.02 -10.83 -7.72
CA GLY A 309 6.28 -11.26 -8.91
C GLY A 309 6.05 -10.13 -9.91
N SER A 310 4.97 -10.27 -10.66
CA SER A 310 4.56 -9.38 -11.74
C SER A 310 3.04 -9.36 -11.79
N LEU A 311 2.46 -8.17 -11.83
CA LEU A 311 1.03 -7.94 -11.97
C LEU A 311 0.69 -7.53 -13.40
N HIS A 312 -0.47 -7.98 -13.88
CA HIS A 312 -1.18 -7.34 -14.98
C HIS A 312 -2.33 -6.54 -14.39
N VAL A 313 -2.29 -5.21 -14.54
CA VAL A 313 -3.26 -4.28 -13.94
C VAL A 313 -4.08 -3.66 -15.05
N THR A 314 -5.40 -3.56 -14.85
CA THR A 314 -6.31 -2.84 -15.74
C THR A 314 -6.95 -1.70 -14.97
N VAL A 315 -6.90 -0.48 -15.52
CA VAL A 315 -7.56 0.71 -14.98
C VAL A 315 -8.49 1.30 -16.05
N VAL A 316 -9.72 1.62 -15.68
CA VAL A 316 -10.72 2.22 -16.58
C VAL A 316 -11.01 3.66 -16.18
N SER A 317 -10.85 4.59 -17.13
CA SER A 317 -11.16 6.00 -16.95
C SER A 317 -12.66 6.31 -17.08
N PHE A 318 -13.13 7.43 -16.54
CA PHE A 318 -14.52 7.89 -16.70
C PHE A 318 -14.95 8.13 -18.16
N GLY A 319 -13.99 8.26 -19.09
CA GLY A 319 -14.24 8.33 -20.53
C GLY A 319 -14.47 6.97 -21.20
N GLY A 320 -14.38 5.87 -20.45
CA GLY A 320 -14.50 4.50 -20.94
C GLY A 320 -13.23 3.94 -21.60
N ASN A 321 -12.11 4.67 -21.54
CA ASN A 321 -10.82 4.15 -22.00
C ASN A 321 -10.21 3.27 -20.90
N SER A 322 -9.68 2.12 -21.29
CA SER A 322 -8.89 1.24 -20.43
C SER A 322 -7.40 1.42 -20.68
N GLN A 323 -6.60 1.33 -19.61
CA GLN A 323 -5.16 1.13 -19.68
C GLN A 323 -4.82 -0.21 -19.04
N GLU A 324 -3.98 -0.97 -19.73
CA GLU A 324 -3.38 -2.20 -19.20
C GLU A 324 -1.90 -1.94 -18.90
N LEU A 325 -1.44 -2.43 -17.76
CA LEU A 325 -0.09 -2.25 -17.26
C LEU A 325 0.49 -3.60 -16.87
N ASN A 326 1.77 -3.79 -17.16
CA ASN A 326 2.55 -4.88 -16.59
C ASN A 326 3.52 -4.29 -15.57
N LEU A 327 3.32 -4.58 -14.29
CA LEU A 327 4.12 -4.07 -13.18
C LEU A 327 4.96 -5.21 -12.61
N GLY A 328 6.28 -5.08 -12.63
CA GLY A 328 7.21 -6.02 -12.01
C GLY A 328 7.55 -5.65 -10.57
N ALA A 329 8.27 -6.52 -9.86
CA ALA A 329 8.75 -6.24 -8.51
C ALA A 329 9.54 -4.91 -8.43
N GLY A 330 9.14 -4.04 -7.52
CA GLY A 330 9.65 -2.68 -7.36
C GLY A 330 8.83 -1.60 -8.08
N ASP A 331 7.97 -1.98 -9.03
CA ASP A 331 7.15 -1.03 -9.77
C ASP A 331 5.92 -0.60 -8.96
N LEU A 332 5.39 0.57 -9.34
CA LEU A 332 4.25 1.20 -8.68
C LEU A 332 3.02 1.21 -9.59
N GLY A 333 1.85 1.08 -8.99
CA GLY A 333 0.56 1.27 -9.62
C GLY A 333 -0.24 2.36 -8.92
N TRP A 334 -1.15 3.00 -9.67
CA TRP A 334 -2.05 4.02 -9.15
C TRP A 334 -3.45 3.88 -9.76
N ALA A 335 -4.48 3.82 -8.92
CA ALA A 335 -5.86 3.96 -9.35
C ALA A 335 -6.48 5.21 -8.68
N PRO A 336 -6.83 6.26 -9.45
CA PRO A 336 -7.48 7.44 -8.88
C PRO A 336 -8.83 7.10 -8.22
N VAL A 337 -9.27 7.96 -7.30
CA VAL A 337 -10.58 7.81 -6.65
C VAL A 337 -11.71 7.62 -7.67
N GLY A 338 -12.53 6.59 -7.45
CA GLY A 338 -13.65 6.25 -8.32
C GLY A 338 -13.29 5.58 -9.65
N PHE A 339 -12.02 5.41 -10.01
CA PHE A 339 -11.63 4.69 -11.24
C PHE A 339 -11.74 3.17 -11.01
N PRO A 340 -12.55 2.46 -11.81
CA PRO A 340 -12.60 1.01 -11.75
C PRO A 340 -11.27 0.39 -12.14
N HIS A 341 -10.79 -0.57 -11.35
CA HIS A 341 -9.54 -1.27 -11.60
C HIS A 341 -9.57 -2.71 -11.11
N SER A 342 -8.69 -3.53 -11.67
CA SER A 342 -8.44 -4.92 -11.29
C SER A 342 -6.98 -5.27 -11.52
N TYR A 343 -6.49 -6.31 -10.86
CA TYR A 343 -5.15 -6.83 -11.11
C TYR A 343 -5.06 -8.33 -10.96
N GLU A 344 -4.22 -8.93 -11.80
CA GLU A 344 -3.94 -10.36 -11.85
C GLU A 344 -2.47 -10.63 -11.51
N CYS A 345 -2.20 -11.70 -10.78
CA CYS A 345 -0.84 -12.22 -10.65
C CYS A 345 -0.41 -12.93 -11.95
N ALA A 346 0.33 -12.21 -12.80
CA ALA A 346 0.84 -12.65 -14.10
C ALA A 346 2.17 -13.43 -14.01
N SER A 347 2.52 -13.93 -12.82
CA SER A 347 3.75 -14.68 -12.57
C SER A 347 3.52 -16.18 -12.45
N ALA A 348 4.57 -16.97 -12.75
CA ALA A 348 4.56 -18.42 -12.52
C ALA A 348 4.61 -18.79 -11.03
N ASN A 349 5.12 -17.88 -10.19
CA ASN A 349 5.10 -17.95 -8.73
C ASN A 349 4.09 -16.96 -8.17
N HIS A 350 3.88 -16.97 -6.85
CA HIS A 350 2.99 -16.01 -6.21
C HIS A 350 3.46 -14.56 -6.40
N CYS A 351 2.52 -13.63 -6.32
CA CYS A 351 2.77 -12.19 -6.32
C CYS A 351 2.47 -11.63 -4.93
N GLU A 352 3.25 -10.65 -4.50
CA GLU A 352 2.99 -9.90 -3.27
C GLU A 352 2.83 -8.42 -3.60
N VAL A 353 1.75 -7.82 -3.14
CA VAL A 353 1.37 -6.44 -3.46
C VAL A 353 1.05 -5.70 -2.17
N LEU A 354 1.66 -4.52 -2.03
CA LEU A 354 1.36 -3.56 -0.99
C LEU A 354 0.40 -2.52 -1.52
N LEU A 355 -0.62 -2.22 -0.74
CA LEU A 355 -1.67 -1.27 -1.07
C LEU A 355 -1.73 -0.21 0.03
N ALA A 356 -1.97 1.04 -0.36
CA ALA A 356 -2.20 2.13 0.58
C ALA A 356 -3.28 3.09 0.07
N TRP A 357 -4.02 3.66 1.01
CA TRP A 357 -5.08 4.63 0.73
C TRP A 357 -4.97 5.83 1.66
N ASN A 358 -5.30 7.02 1.15
CA ASN A 358 -5.34 8.29 1.86
C ASN A 358 -6.58 8.47 2.73
N THR A 359 -7.05 7.39 3.33
CA THR A 359 -8.15 7.38 4.29
C THR A 359 -7.88 6.29 5.33
N GLY A 360 -8.27 6.53 6.58
CA GLY A 360 -8.29 5.49 7.61
C GLY A 360 -9.42 4.48 7.44
N ASN A 361 -10.49 4.84 6.72
CA ASN A 361 -11.71 4.03 6.54
C ASN A 361 -12.07 3.96 5.05
N LEU A 362 -11.61 2.90 4.38
CA LEU A 362 -11.80 2.72 2.95
C LEU A 362 -13.25 2.32 2.61
N GLU A 363 -13.87 3.01 1.67
CA GLU A 363 -15.19 2.67 1.14
C GLU A 363 -15.04 2.08 -0.26
N THR A 364 -15.44 0.81 -0.44
CA THR A 364 -15.22 0.08 -1.69
C THR A 364 -16.52 -0.43 -2.29
N PHE A 365 -16.68 -0.23 -3.58
CA PHE A 365 -17.68 -0.91 -4.39
C PHE A 365 -17.04 -2.12 -5.07
N GLU A 366 -17.36 -3.30 -4.56
CA GLU A 366 -16.98 -4.56 -5.15
C GLU A 366 -17.93 -4.91 -6.32
N LEU A 367 -17.38 -5.36 -7.46
CA LEU A 367 -18.21 -5.73 -8.61
C LEU A 367 -19.19 -6.87 -8.29
N PHE A 368 -18.80 -7.84 -7.46
CA PHE A 368 -19.67 -8.98 -7.14
C PHE A 368 -20.94 -8.56 -6.38
N PRO A 369 -20.87 -7.88 -5.21
CA PRO A 369 -22.03 -7.27 -4.57
C PRO A 369 -22.84 -6.37 -5.51
N LEU A 370 -22.19 -5.56 -6.35
CA LEU A 370 -22.89 -4.70 -7.30
C LEU A 370 -23.79 -5.54 -8.24
N LEU A 371 -23.25 -6.61 -8.83
CA LEU A 371 -24.00 -7.50 -9.73
C LEU A 371 -25.04 -8.35 -8.97
N GLN A 372 -24.76 -8.74 -7.74
CA GLN A 372 -25.63 -9.59 -6.93
C GLN A 372 -26.88 -8.83 -6.44
N PHE A 373 -26.69 -7.59 -5.98
CA PHE A 373 -27.75 -6.82 -5.31
C PHE A 373 -28.47 -5.84 -6.24
N SER A 374 -28.01 -5.67 -7.48
CA SER A 374 -28.72 -4.87 -8.48
C SER A 374 -29.90 -5.64 -9.09
N PRO A 375 -31.01 -4.97 -9.46
CA PRO A 375 -32.12 -5.62 -10.13
C PRO A 375 -31.68 -6.32 -11.43
N PRO A 376 -31.97 -7.63 -11.62
CA PRO A 376 -31.52 -8.37 -12.81
C PRO A 376 -32.01 -7.77 -14.13
N THR A 377 -33.16 -7.11 -14.13
CA THR A 377 -33.70 -6.40 -15.31
C THR A 377 -32.87 -5.18 -15.68
N VAL A 378 -32.33 -4.45 -14.70
CA VAL A 378 -31.43 -3.31 -14.91
C VAL A 378 -30.11 -3.80 -15.50
N LEU A 379 -29.51 -4.82 -14.89
CA LEU A 379 -28.26 -5.40 -15.37
C LEU A 379 -28.39 -5.98 -16.79
N ALA A 380 -29.45 -6.75 -17.05
CA ALA A 380 -29.71 -7.30 -18.37
C ALA A 380 -29.87 -6.18 -19.41
N SER A 381 -30.60 -5.12 -19.09
CA SER A 381 -30.77 -3.97 -19.99
C SER A 381 -29.45 -3.23 -20.24
N ASN A 382 -28.65 -2.97 -19.20
CA ASN A 382 -27.34 -2.32 -19.30
C ASN A 382 -26.35 -3.11 -20.17
N LEU A 383 -26.40 -4.44 -20.09
CA LEU A 383 -25.55 -5.34 -20.87
C LEU A 383 -26.14 -5.69 -22.25
N ASN A 384 -27.26 -5.07 -22.64
CA ASN A 384 -27.99 -5.36 -23.87
C ASN A 384 -28.31 -6.86 -24.05
N MET A 385 -28.76 -7.49 -22.97
CA MET A 385 -29.16 -8.89 -22.91
C MET A 385 -30.64 -9.02 -22.53
N THR A 386 -31.28 -10.11 -22.96
CA THR A 386 -32.56 -10.50 -22.36
C THR A 386 -32.34 -10.98 -20.94
N LEU A 387 -33.33 -10.81 -20.05
CA LEU A 387 -33.25 -11.30 -18.67
C LEU A 387 -32.88 -12.79 -18.61
N LYS A 388 -33.49 -13.61 -19.48
CA LYS A 388 -33.19 -15.04 -19.59
C LYS A 388 -31.73 -15.32 -19.99
N ARG A 389 -31.16 -14.50 -20.89
CA ARG A 389 -29.74 -14.64 -21.29
C ARG A 389 -28.82 -14.23 -20.15
N PHE A 390 -29.11 -13.12 -19.47
CA PHE A 390 -28.32 -12.66 -18.32
C PHE A 390 -28.28 -13.72 -17.21
N GLN A 391 -29.44 -14.22 -16.78
CA GLN A 391 -29.53 -15.25 -15.74
C GLN A 391 -28.83 -16.58 -16.11
N LYS A 392 -28.66 -16.85 -17.40
CA LYS A 392 -27.92 -18.03 -17.88
C LYS A 392 -26.40 -17.82 -17.86
N LEU A 393 -25.93 -16.61 -18.18
CA LEU A 393 -24.50 -16.30 -18.32
C LEU A 393 -23.86 -15.86 -17.01
N VAL A 394 -24.62 -15.24 -16.11
CA VAL A 394 -24.17 -14.81 -14.78
C VAL A 394 -24.97 -15.61 -13.74
N PRO A 395 -24.62 -16.90 -13.53
CA PRO A 395 -25.31 -17.75 -12.56
C PRO A 395 -25.15 -17.20 -11.15
N ALA A 396 -26.16 -17.48 -10.31
CA ALA A 396 -26.20 -17.00 -8.92
C ALA A 396 -24.98 -17.44 -8.08
N GLU A 397 -24.34 -18.55 -8.47
CA GLU A 397 -23.18 -19.15 -7.81
C GLU A 397 -21.89 -18.35 -8.03
N LEU A 398 -21.76 -17.60 -9.14
CA LEU A 398 -20.64 -16.67 -9.36
C LEU A 398 -20.61 -15.53 -8.34
N PHE A 399 -21.76 -15.20 -7.74
CA PHE A 399 -21.84 -14.17 -6.70
C PHE A 399 -21.27 -14.61 -5.34
N SER A 400 -20.76 -15.85 -5.23
CA SER A 400 -20.02 -16.34 -4.07
C SER A 400 -18.49 -16.30 -4.23
N ALA A 401 -18.01 -15.97 -5.44
CA ALA A 401 -16.58 -15.85 -5.70
C ALA A 401 -16.05 -14.59 -4.99
N GLY A 402 -15.07 -14.77 -4.11
CA GLY A 402 -14.62 -13.76 -3.16
C GLY A 402 -13.88 -12.57 -3.80
N ARG A 403 -13.36 -11.69 -2.94
CA ARG A 403 -12.56 -10.52 -3.30
C ARG A 403 -11.42 -10.81 -4.30
N ILE A 404 -10.76 -11.96 -4.09
CA ILE A 404 -9.73 -12.51 -4.98
C ILE A 404 -10.19 -13.89 -5.44
N THR A 405 -10.14 -14.13 -6.75
CA THR A 405 -10.61 -15.37 -7.39
C THR A 405 -9.51 -15.97 -8.27
N ARG A 406 -9.69 -17.23 -8.70
CA ARG A 406 -8.81 -17.92 -9.64
C ARG A 406 -9.64 -18.57 -10.73
#